data_AF-A0A5A8EHE5-F1
#
_entry.id   AF-A0A5A8EHE5-F1
#
_cell.length_a   1.000
_cell.length_b   1.000
_cell.length_c   1.000
_cell.angle_alpha   90.00
_cell.angle_beta   90.00
_cell.angle_gamma   90.00
#
_symmetry.space_group_name_H-M   'P 1'
#
loop_
_entity.id
_entity.type
_entity.pdbx_description
1 polymer ?
#
loop_
_entity_poly.entity_id
_entity_poly.type
_entity_poly.pdbx_seq_one_letter_code
_entity_poly.pdbx_strand_id
1 'polypeptide(L)'
;MDLHHRPSHPLTTIKAGIADAFASLPAGEGGIARPKFKLFDDESPIVTVKQNFDDLLAPPDHVMRQPSDTFYVDEERLLRCHTSAHQTEKLREGNTAFLVAADCYRRDEIDATHYPVFHQVEGLRVFGPDELPAGLPCDATHPETRDFVCRDLRACLDHMVDGLFGADVERKWSDDYFPFTDPSFELEIQYNGKWLELLGCGMVHRDIMTNCGLGDRVGWAFGIGLERVAMARFGIPDIRLFWTDDERFHKQFDGSMDTRFESYSKYPPCNKDVAFWTPPGLHANDVYETIRETAGDLVESVELIDEFTHPKTGRHSTCYRVCYRSMDRSLTNAEVDLLQEQVRDRLSNSLGVELR
;
A
#
# COMPACT_ATOMS: atom_id res chain seq x y z
N MET A 1 8.07 -13.08 4.29
CA MET A 1 7.58 -14.18 3.42
C MET A 1 7.23 -13.52 2.10
N ASP A 2 7.70 -14.08 1.00
CA ASP A 2 7.59 -13.45 -0.32
C ASP A 2 6.32 -13.91 -1.05
N LEU A 3 5.16 -13.32 -0.71
CA LEU A 3 3.87 -13.76 -1.26
C LEU A 3 3.75 -13.47 -2.76
N HIS A 4 4.38 -12.39 -3.25
CA HIS A 4 4.37 -12.00 -4.66
C HIS A 4 5.29 -12.84 -5.54
N HIS A 5 6.05 -13.78 -4.95
CA HIS A 5 6.78 -14.83 -5.67
C HIS A 5 6.13 -16.21 -5.59
N ARG A 6 5.12 -16.41 -4.74
CA ARG A 6 4.46 -17.72 -4.59
C ARG A 6 3.71 -18.08 -5.87
N PRO A 7 3.97 -19.25 -6.50
CA PRO A 7 3.26 -19.68 -7.69
C PRO A 7 1.74 -19.71 -7.48
N SER A 8 1.00 -19.22 -8.46
CA SER A 8 -0.47 -19.15 -8.46
C SER A 8 -1.09 -18.33 -7.32
N HIS A 9 -0.29 -17.68 -6.47
CA HIS A 9 -0.81 -16.78 -5.45
C HIS A 9 -1.46 -15.55 -6.13
N PRO A 10 -2.61 -15.04 -5.62
CA PRO A 10 -3.30 -13.91 -6.22
C PRO A 10 -2.40 -12.68 -6.47
N LEU A 11 -1.51 -12.38 -5.53
CA LEU A 11 -0.59 -11.23 -5.66
C LEU A 11 0.44 -11.45 -6.77
N THR A 12 0.90 -12.69 -6.96
CA THR A 12 1.78 -13.06 -8.08
C THR A 12 1.05 -12.90 -9.42
N THR A 13 -0.23 -13.29 -9.48
CA THR A 13 -1.08 -13.10 -10.66
C THR A 13 -1.26 -11.62 -11.01
N ILE A 14 -1.54 -10.76 -10.03
CA ILE A 14 -1.67 -9.31 -10.27
C ILE A 14 -0.31 -8.71 -10.70
N LYS A 15 0.79 -9.07 -10.01
CA LYS A 15 2.14 -8.62 -10.38
C LYS A 15 2.47 -8.96 -11.84
N ALA A 16 2.19 -10.20 -12.25
CA ALA A 16 2.38 -10.65 -13.62
C ALA A 16 1.49 -9.87 -14.60
N GLY A 17 0.21 -9.67 -14.28
CA GLY A 17 -0.71 -8.87 -15.10
C GLY A 17 -0.25 -7.43 -15.30
N ILE A 18 0.30 -6.79 -14.26
CA ILE A 18 0.91 -5.45 -14.38
C ILE A 18 2.14 -5.51 -15.29
N ALA A 19 3.06 -6.45 -15.07
CA ALA A 19 4.26 -6.59 -15.89
C ALA A 19 3.92 -6.84 -17.38
N ASP A 20 2.92 -7.68 -17.66
CA ASP A 20 2.42 -7.97 -19.01
C ASP A 20 1.76 -6.75 -19.66
N ALA A 21 1.00 -5.96 -18.90
CA ALA A 21 0.44 -4.70 -19.38
C ALA A 21 1.55 -3.73 -19.81
N PHE A 22 2.61 -3.59 -19.01
CA PHE A 22 3.77 -2.75 -19.35
C PHE A 22 4.61 -3.31 -20.49
N ALA A 23 4.70 -4.62 -20.63
CA ALA A 23 5.39 -5.28 -21.75
C ALA A 23 4.61 -5.14 -23.08
N SER A 24 3.29 -4.95 -23.02
CA SER A 24 2.39 -4.84 -24.17
C SER A 24 1.93 -3.41 -24.47
N LEU A 25 2.53 -2.40 -23.84
CA LEU A 25 2.18 -1.00 -24.07
C LEU A 25 2.25 -0.64 -25.56
N PRO A 26 1.21 0.01 -26.11
CA PRO A 26 1.27 0.55 -27.45
C PRO A 26 2.30 1.68 -27.53
N ALA A 27 2.73 1.99 -28.76
CA ALA A 27 3.54 3.18 -29.01
C ALA A 27 2.86 4.42 -28.43
N GLY A 28 3.66 5.31 -27.86
CA GLY A 28 3.16 6.57 -27.30
C GLY A 28 2.67 7.53 -28.37
N GLU A 29 2.19 8.68 -27.91
CA GLU A 29 1.79 9.77 -28.79
C GLU A 29 2.92 10.10 -29.79
N GLY A 30 2.55 10.36 -31.05
CA GLY A 30 3.52 10.63 -32.11
C GLY A 30 4.36 9.41 -32.54
N GLY A 31 4.01 8.19 -32.08
CA GLY A 31 4.74 6.96 -32.41
C GLY A 31 6.02 6.77 -31.60
N ILE A 32 6.15 7.47 -30.46
CA ILE A 32 7.29 7.33 -29.55
C ILE A 32 7.36 5.86 -29.08
N ALA A 33 8.49 5.22 -29.32
CA ALA A 33 8.69 3.83 -28.95
C ALA A 33 8.66 3.64 -27.43
N ARG A 34 8.09 2.52 -26.97
CA ARG A 34 8.09 2.14 -25.56
C ARG A 34 9.33 1.34 -25.23
N PRO A 35 10.13 1.76 -24.24
CA PRO A 35 11.24 0.94 -23.79
C PRO A 35 10.74 -0.23 -22.97
N LYS A 36 11.57 -1.26 -22.93
CA LYS A 36 11.30 -2.42 -22.09
C LYS A 36 11.43 -2.01 -20.63
N PHE A 37 10.35 -2.16 -19.87
CA PHE A 37 10.38 -2.01 -18.43
C PHE A 37 11.13 -3.19 -17.80
N LYS A 38 12.15 -2.89 -17.00
CA LYS A 38 12.85 -3.90 -16.20
C LYS A 38 12.11 -4.10 -14.87
N LEU A 39 11.74 -5.33 -14.56
CA LEU A 39 11.15 -5.68 -13.26
C LEU A 39 12.26 -6.00 -12.26
N PHE A 40 12.17 -5.37 -11.08
CA PHE A 40 12.92 -5.69 -9.87
C PHE A 40 11.92 -6.20 -8.83
N ASP A 41 12.15 -7.37 -8.26
CA ASP A 41 11.22 -7.94 -7.28
C ASP A 41 11.88 -8.72 -6.13
N ASP A 42 13.19 -8.57 -5.96
CA ASP A 42 14.04 -9.24 -4.97
C ASP A 42 14.75 -8.26 -4.01
N GLU A 43 14.27 -7.02 -3.94
CA GLU A 43 14.86 -5.97 -3.11
C GLU A 43 14.64 -6.20 -1.60
N SER A 44 15.69 -5.98 -0.79
CA SER A 44 15.60 -6.06 0.67
C SER A 44 14.55 -5.10 1.24
N PRO A 45 13.67 -5.57 2.17
CA PRO A 45 12.68 -4.70 2.82
C PRO A 45 13.29 -3.69 3.78
N ILE A 46 14.51 -3.94 4.28
CA ILE A 46 15.24 -2.99 5.13
C ILE A 46 15.90 -1.95 4.23
N VAL A 47 15.51 -0.70 4.41
CA VAL A 47 16.03 0.48 3.71
C VAL A 47 16.47 1.53 4.72
N THR A 48 17.28 2.49 4.27
CA THR A 48 17.64 3.65 5.08
C THR A 48 16.47 4.65 5.19
N VAL A 49 16.43 5.43 6.27
CA VAL A 49 15.54 6.60 6.42
C VAL A 49 15.67 7.53 5.20
N LYS A 50 16.90 7.68 4.71
CA LYS A 50 17.20 8.48 3.53
C LYS A 50 16.50 7.96 2.28
N GLN A 51 16.59 6.66 1.99
CA GLN A 51 15.92 6.03 0.84
C GLN A 51 14.40 6.17 0.92
N ASN A 52 13.82 5.89 2.08
CA ASN A 52 12.36 5.87 2.24
C ASN A 52 11.74 7.27 2.30
N PHE A 53 12.47 8.30 2.74
CA PHE A 53 11.88 9.62 2.95
C PHE A 53 12.68 10.78 2.36
N ASP A 54 13.96 10.94 2.72
CA ASP A 54 14.73 12.14 2.35
C ASP A 54 14.94 12.25 0.83
N ASP A 55 15.26 11.13 0.18
CA ASP A 55 15.46 11.04 -1.27
C ASP A 55 14.15 11.30 -2.05
N LEU A 56 13.00 11.21 -1.37
CA LEU A 56 11.66 11.48 -1.90
C LEU A 56 11.10 12.83 -1.43
N LEU A 57 11.95 13.69 -0.87
CA LEU A 57 11.60 15.04 -0.43
C LEU A 57 10.52 15.10 0.67
N ALA A 58 10.23 13.98 1.34
CA ALA A 58 9.34 13.99 2.50
C ALA A 58 9.99 14.83 3.61
N PRO A 59 9.33 15.83 4.20
CA PRO A 59 9.96 16.68 5.21
C PRO A 59 10.17 15.93 6.54
N PRO A 60 11.10 16.37 7.42
CA PRO A 60 11.40 15.69 8.68
C PRO A 60 10.21 15.55 9.65
N ASP A 61 9.23 16.44 9.56
CA ASP A 61 8.00 16.46 10.36
C ASP A 61 6.82 15.73 9.69
N HIS A 62 7.05 15.06 8.55
CA HIS A 62 6.02 14.30 7.85
C HIS A 62 5.45 13.19 8.73
N VAL A 63 4.12 13.03 8.73
CA VAL A 63 3.40 12.07 9.59
C VAL A 63 3.91 10.64 9.41
N MET A 64 4.15 10.19 8.18
CA MET A 64 4.70 8.84 7.92
C MET A 64 6.07 8.59 8.56
N ARG A 65 6.84 9.62 8.96
CA ARG A 65 8.10 9.42 9.68
C ARG A 65 7.89 9.08 11.15
N GLN A 66 6.69 9.25 11.70
CA GLN A 66 6.45 8.99 13.12
C GLN A 66 6.61 7.49 13.42
N PRO A 67 7.21 7.13 14.58
CA PRO A 67 7.30 5.74 15.01
C PRO A 67 5.93 5.05 15.18
N SER A 68 4.85 5.83 15.32
CA SER A 68 3.47 5.34 15.35
C SER A 68 3.01 4.71 14.04
N ASP A 69 3.61 5.08 12.92
CA ASP A 69 3.16 4.73 11.56
C ASP A 69 4.19 3.85 10.83
N THR A 70 5.44 3.87 11.28
CA THR A 70 6.58 3.22 10.62
C THR A 70 7.33 2.26 11.54
N PHE A 71 7.70 1.09 11.00
CA PHE A 71 8.54 0.10 11.68
C PHE A 71 10.02 0.42 11.52
N TYR A 72 10.58 1.13 12.51
CA TYR A 72 12.03 1.39 12.59
C TYR A 72 12.79 0.18 13.14
N VAL A 73 13.91 -0.14 12.48
CA VAL A 73 14.88 -1.13 12.97
C VAL A 73 15.88 -0.47 13.93
N ASP A 74 16.29 0.75 13.59
CA ASP A 74 17.11 1.66 14.40
C ASP A 74 16.95 3.11 13.91
N GLU A 75 17.81 4.03 14.37
CA GLU A 75 17.75 5.45 14.01
C GLU A 75 17.99 5.73 12.51
N GLU A 76 18.65 4.83 11.79
CA GLU A 76 19.04 5.03 10.39
C GLU A 76 18.27 4.11 9.41
N ARG A 77 17.64 3.05 9.91
CA ARG A 77 17.04 1.98 9.11
C ARG A 77 15.63 1.62 9.54
N LEU A 78 14.80 1.26 8.57
CA LEU A 78 13.39 0.89 8.74
C LEU A 78 12.98 -0.18 7.73
N LEU A 79 11.82 -0.79 7.96
CA LEU A 79 11.13 -1.58 6.93
C LEU A 79 10.37 -0.62 6.00
N ARG A 80 10.63 -0.68 4.69
CA ARG A 80 10.12 0.30 3.72
C ARG A 80 8.60 0.48 3.80
N CYS A 81 8.13 1.72 3.78
CA CYS A 81 6.70 2.04 3.83
C CYS A 81 6.03 1.98 2.45
N HIS A 82 6.84 2.05 1.39
CA HIS A 82 6.41 2.04 0.00
C HIS A 82 7.56 1.67 -0.93
N THR A 83 7.25 1.13 -2.11
CA THR A 83 8.23 0.74 -3.14
C THR A 83 9.03 1.92 -3.72
N SER A 84 8.52 3.14 -3.61
CA SER A 84 9.22 4.38 -4.01
C SER A 84 10.56 4.58 -3.27
N ALA A 85 10.79 3.88 -2.15
CA ALA A 85 12.07 3.90 -1.45
C ALA A 85 13.26 3.47 -2.33
N HIS A 86 13.00 2.71 -3.40
CA HIS A 86 14.01 2.26 -4.36
C HIS A 86 14.15 3.18 -5.58
N GLN A 87 13.30 4.20 -5.72
CA GLN A 87 13.22 5.06 -6.91
C GLN A 87 14.56 5.70 -7.27
N THR A 88 15.16 6.41 -6.30
CA THR A 88 16.39 7.18 -6.55
C THR A 88 17.62 6.29 -6.72
N GLU A 89 17.67 5.15 -6.04
CA GLU A 89 18.71 4.14 -6.23
C GLU A 89 18.68 3.59 -7.66
N LYS A 90 17.51 3.13 -8.14
CA LYS A 90 17.38 2.59 -9.50
C LYS A 90 17.64 3.64 -10.58
N LEU A 91 17.29 4.90 -10.35
CA LEU A 91 17.65 6.01 -11.23
C LEU A 91 19.16 6.22 -11.29
N ARG A 92 19.85 6.23 -10.15
CA ARG A 92 21.32 6.40 -10.06
C ARG A 92 22.09 5.23 -10.69
N GLU A 93 21.51 4.04 -10.71
CA GLU A 93 22.01 2.87 -11.45
C GLU A 93 21.84 3.00 -12.99
N GLY A 94 21.15 4.03 -13.47
CA GLY A 94 20.95 4.30 -14.89
C GLY A 94 19.68 3.68 -15.49
N ASN A 95 18.75 3.16 -14.68
CA ASN A 95 17.49 2.64 -15.19
C ASN A 95 16.52 3.80 -15.54
N THR A 96 15.91 3.75 -16.73
CA THR A 96 14.98 4.79 -17.23
C THR A 96 13.56 4.28 -17.51
N ALA A 97 13.33 2.98 -17.39
CA ALA A 97 12.01 2.35 -17.43
C ALA A 97 12.04 1.09 -16.58
N PHE A 98 11.36 1.10 -15.44
CA PHE A 98 11.39 -0.03 -14.52
C PHE A 98 10.12 -0.16 -13.70
N LEU A 99 9.90 -1.37 -13.20
CA LEU A 99 8.93 -1.71 -12.19
C LEU A 99 9.66 -2.24 -10.95
N VAL A 100 9.15 -1.91 -9.75
CA VAL A 100 9.64 -2.49 -8.48
C VAL A 100 8.47 -3.14 -7.77
N ALA A 101 8.47 -4.46 -7.61
CA ALA A 101 7.43 -5.18 -6.91
C ALA A 101 7.94 -5.71 -5.56
N ALA A 102 7.34 -5.30 -4.45
CA ALA A 102 7.88 -5.66 -3.15
C ALA A 102 6.84 -5.55 -2.02
N ASP A 103 7.11 -6.22 -0.89
CA ASP A 103 6.39 -6.09 0.37
C ASP A 103 6.68 -4.75 1.07
N CYS A 104 5.68 -4.08 1.60
CA CYS A 104 5.74 -2.79 2.27
C CYS A 104 5.14 -2.92 3.68
N TYR A 105 5.61 -2.07 4.60
CA TYR A 105 5.37 -2.20 6.03
C TYR A 105 4.84 -0.90 6.61
N ARG A 106 3.68 -0.95 7.28
CA ARG A 106 3.07 0.20 7.95
C ARG A 106 2.38 -0.23 9.24
N ARG A 107 2.46 0.61 10.27
CA ARG A 107 1.65 0.46 11.46
C ARG A 107 0.33 1.16 11.20
N ASP A 108 -0.77 0.42 11.25
CA ASP A 108 -2.07 0.91 10.83
C ASP A 108 -3.20 0.18 11.56
N GLU A 109 -4.43 0.62 11.30
CA GLU A 109 -5.68 0.07 11.80
C GLU A 109 -5.81 -1.45 11.57
N ILE A 110 -6.70 -2.09 12.35
CA ILE A 110 -7.07 -3.50 12.15
C ILE A 110 -8.48 -3.53 11.58
N ASP A 111 -8.58 -3.85 10.29
CA ASP A 111 -9.82 -4.13 9.60
C ASP A 111 -9.58 -5.07 8.39
N ALA A 112 -10.62 -5.30 7.59
CA ALA A 112 -10.57 -6.20 6.44
C ALA A 112 -9.69 -5.71 5.27
N THR A 113 -9.22 -4.46 5.30
CA THR A 113 -8.47 -3.77 4.23
C THR A 113 -7.07 -3.37 4.64
N HIS A 114 -6.76 -3.33 5.94
CA HIS A 114 -5.46 -2.94 6.49
C HIS A 114 -4.73 -4.12 7.13
N TYR A 115 -3.48 -4.31 6.71
CA TYR A 115 -2.57 -5.31 7.27
C TYR A 115 -1.17 -4.70 7.35
N PRO A 116 -0.36 -5.00 8.39
CA PRO A 116 0.90 -4.29 8.61
C PRO A 116 1.97 -4.63 7.57
N VAL A 117 1.75 -5.71 6.81
CA VAL A 117 2.53 -6.06 5.63
C VAL A 117 1.57 -6.14 4.45
N PHE A 118 1.87 -5.43 3.38
CA PHE A 118 1.12 -5.48 2.12
C PHE A 118 2.13 -5.39 0.97
N HIS A 119 1.71 -5.39 -0.29
CA HIS A 119 2.63 -5.39 -1.42
C HIS A 119 2.28 -4.27 -2.40
N GLN A 120 3.31 -3.69 -2.99
CA GLN A 120 3.15 -2.66 -4.02
C GLN A 120 3.93 -3.01 -5.28
N VAL A 121 3.49 -2.40 -6.38
CA VAL A 121 4.30 -2.24 -7.59
C VAL A 121 4.52 -0.75 -7.83
N GLU A 122 5.78 -0.34 -7.82
CA GLU A 122 6.21 0.93 -8.40
C GLU A 122 6.34 0.76 -9.90
N GLY A 123 6.01 1.80 -10.67
CA GLY A 123 6.54 1.95 -12.01
C GLY A 123 7.08 3.34 -12.24
N LEU A 124 8.19 3.42 -12.98
CA LEU A 124 8.84 4.68 -13.30
C LEU A 124 9.29 4.71 -14.76
N ARG A 125 9.13 5.88 -15.38
CA ARG A 125 9.58 6.15 -16.73
C ARG A 125 10.26 7.52 -16.82
N VAL A 126 11.44 7.56 -17.41
CA VAL A 126 12.19 8.78 -17.74
C VAL A 126 12.24 8.98 -19.25
N PHE A 127 12.14 10.23 -19.68
CA PHE A 127 12.29 10.69 -21.06
C PHE A 127 13.55 11.54 -21.17
N GLY A 128 14.42 11.19 -22.12
CA GLY A 128 15.44 12.11 -22.62
C GLY A 128 14.87 13.11 -23.65
N PRO A 129 15.66 14.12 -24.05
CA PRO A 129 15.26 15.10 -25.06
C PRO A 129 14.80 14.48 -26.40
N ASP A 130 15.44 13.38 -26.81
CA ASP A 130 15.12 12.68 -28.06
C ASP A 130 13.89 11.76 -27.95
N GLU A 131 13.35 11.58 -26.73
CA GLU A 131 12.15 10.78 -26.45
C GLU A 131 10.91 11.66 -26.21
N LEU A 132 11.00 12.96 -26.51
CA LEU A 132 9.90 13.92 -26.47
C LEU A 132 9.43 14.28 -27.89
N PRO A 133 8.19 14.76 -28.05
CA PRO A 133 7.72 15.33 -29.31
C PRO A 133 8.67 16.41 -29.85
N ALA A 134 8.83 16.45 -31.17
CA ALA A 134 9.76 17.37 -31.82
C ALA A 134 9.46 18.84 -31.44
N GLY A 135 10.48 19.54 -30.95
CA GLY A 135 10.39 20.95 -30.54
C GLY A 135 10.00 21.15 -29.07
N LEU A 136 9.65 20.09 -28.35
CA LEU A 136 9.31 20.18 -26.93
C LEU A 136 10.58 20.20 -26.07
N PRO A 137 10.76 21.17 -25.16
CA PRO A 137 11.91 21.19 -24.28
C PRO A 137 11.79 20.12 -23.20
N CYS A 138 12.91 19.50 -22.85
CA CYS A 138 12.99 18.56 -21.72
C CYS A 138 13.09 19.32 -20.39
N ASP A 139 12.02 20.02 -20.03
CA ASP A 139 11.94 20.88 -18.86
C ASP A 139 10.64 20.63 -18.09
N ALA A 140 10.77 20.24 -16.82
CA ALA A 140 9.64 19.94 -15.92
C ALA A 140 8.75 21.15 -15.60
N THR A 141 9.22 22.37 -15.87
CA THR A 141 8.47 23.62 -15.67
C THR A 141 7.70 24.05 -16.93
N HIS A 142 8.03 23.47 -18.08
CA HIS A 142 7.38 23.83 -19.34
C HIS A 142 5.97 23.22 -19.41
N PRO A 143 4.90 24.01 -19.58
CA PRO A 143 3.52 23.53 -19.50
C PRO A 143 3.20 22.39 -20.47
N GLU A 144 3.66 22.47 -21.72
CA GLU A 144 3.39 21.44 -22.72
C GLU A 144 4.17 20.14 -22.45
N THR A 145 5.35 20.24 -21.82
CA THR A 145 6.13 19.07 -21.41
C THR A 145 5.45 18.35 -20.26
N ARG A 146 4.95 19.11 -19.27
CA ARG A 146 4.15 18.58 -18.17
C ARG A 146 2.90 17.87 -18.69
N ASP A 147 2.16 18.51 -19.60
CA ASP A 147 0.97 17.93 -20.20
C ASP A 147 1.27 16.64 -20.97
N PHE A 148 2.32 16.63 -21.80
CA PHE A 148 2.77 15.42 -22.50
C PHE A 148 3.09 14.28 -21.53
N VAL A 149 3.91 14.53 -20.49
CA VAL A 149 4.30 13.52 -19.50
C VAL A 149 3.08 12.97 -18.75
N CYS A 150 2.13 13.84 -18.38
CA CYS A 150 0.91 13.43 -17.69
C CYS A 150 -0.05 12.63 -18.60
N ARG A 151 -0.19 13.02 -19.87
CA ARG A 151 -0.99 12.27 -20.85
C ARG A 151 -0.37 10.91 -21.13
N ASP A 152 0.96 10.82 -21.21
CA ASP A 152 1.68 9.56 -21.37
C ASP A 152 1.48 8.62 -20.16
N LEU A 153 1.63 9.16 -18.95
CA LEU A 153 1.35 8.45 -17.69
C LEU A 153 -0.07 7.88 -17.68
N ARG A 154 -1.07 8.73 -17.94
CA ARG A 154 -2.49 8.34 -17.95
C ARG A 154 -2.77 7.27 -18.99
N ALA A 155 -2.21 7.39 -20.19
CA ALA A 155 -2.38 6.38 -21.24
C ALA A 155 -1.78 5.01 -20.84
N CYS A 156 -0.62 5.00 -20.18
CA CYS A 156 -0.01 3.76 -19.70
C CYS A 156 -0.83 3.11 -18.58
N LEU A 157 -1.32 3.91 -17.64
CA LEU A 157 -2.11 3.44 -16.51
C LEU A 157 -3.52 3.00 -16.92
N ASP A 158 -4.15 3.70 -17.87
CA ASP A 158 -5.43 3.27 -18.46
C ASP A 158 -5.27 1.92 -19.17
N HIS A 159 -4.20 1.71 -19.94
CA HIS A 159 -3.90 0.41 -20.57
C HIS A 159 -3.69 -0.71 -19.54
N MET A 160 -3.01 -0.40 -18.43
CA MET A 160 -2.85 -1.34 -17.32
C MET A 160 -4.19 -1.68 -16.66
N VAL A 161 -5.03 -0.69 -16.38
CA VAL A 161 -6.36 -0.90 -15.78
C VAL A 161 -7.25 -1.70 -16.72
N ASP A 162 -7.23 -1.42 -18.03
CA ASP A 162 -7.97 -2.20 -19.03
C ASP A 162 -7.51 -3.67 -19.03
N GLY A 163 -6.21 -3.93 -18.91
CA GLY A 163 -5.65 -5.29 -18.80
C GLY A 163 -6.03 -6.02 -17.51
N LEU A 164 -6.16 -5.30 -16.40
CA LEU A 164 -6.50 -5.88 -15.10
C LEU A 164 -8.02 -6.09 -14.93
N PHE A 165 -8.83 -5.11 -15.30
CA PHE A 165 -10.27 -5.06 -15.00
C PHE A 165 -11.19 -5.14 -16.22
N GLY A 166 -10.63 -5.04 -17.42
CA GLY A 166 -11.38 -4.94 -18.68
C GLY A 166 -11.66 -3.48 -19.07
N ALA A 167 -11.82 -3.23 -20.37
CA ALA A 167 -11.93 -1.89 -20.95
C ALA A 167 -13.19 -1.11 -20.52
N ASP A 168 -14.22 -1.81 -20.06
CA ASP A 168 -15.52 -1.21 -19.68
C ASP A 168 -15.53 -0.68 -18.24
N VAL A 169 -14.43 -0.82 -17.47
CA VAL A 169 -14.37 -0.32 -16.09
C VAL A 169 -14.40 1.21 -16.07
N GLU A 170 -15.36 1.77 -15.32
CA GLU A 170 -15.42 3.21 -15.09
C GLU A 170 -14.27 3.65 -14.20
N ARG A 171 -13.62 4.74 -14.59
CA ARG A 171 -12.42 5.28 -13.93
C ARG A 171 -12.56 6.77 -13.67
N LYS A 172 -11.99 7.25 -12.57
CA LYS A 172 -12.00 8.66 -12.17
C LYS A 172 -10.58 9.04 -11.78
N TRP A 173 -10.12 10.14 -12.36
CA TRP A 173 -8.84 10.75 -12.04
C TRP A 173 -9.08 11.96 -11.14
N SER A 174 -8.38 12.00 -10.02
CA SER A 174 -8.49 13.06 -9.01
C SER A 174 -7.11 13.72 -8.84
N ASP A 175 -7.07 15.05 -8.70
CA ASP A 175 -5.83 15.74 -8.33
C ASP A 175 -5.51 15.45 -6.87
N ASP A 176 -4.23 15.24 -6.57
CA ASP A 176 -3.74 14.97 -5.22
C ASP A 176 -2.36 15.59 -4.99
N TYR A 177 -1.70 15.27 -3.87
CA TYR A 177 -0.38 15.77 -3.50
C TYR A 177 0.51 14.67 -2.91
N PHE A 178 1.65 14.43 -3.54
CA PHE A 178 2.76 13.66 -2.98
C PHE A 178 4.04 14.51 -3.00
N PRO A 179 4.91 14.46 -1.96
CA PRO A 179 6.16 15.23 -1.93
C PRO A 179 7.10 14.96 -3.11
N PHE A 180 7.00 13.78 -3.72
CA PHE A 180 7.90 13.29 -4.77
C PHE A 180 7.33 13.40 -6.19
N THR A 181 6.11 13.93 -6.38
CA THR A 181 5.53 14.17 -7.71
C THR A 181 4.81 15.52 -7.80
N ASP A 182 4.93 16.20 -8.95
CA ASP A 182 4.19 17.43 -9.26
C ASP A 182 4.00 17.59 -10.80
N PRO A 183 2.76 17.56 -11.32
CA PRO A 183 1.51 17.37 -10.58
C PRO A 183 1.34 15.91 -10.14
N SER A 184 0.44 15.70 -9.16
CA SER A 184 0.10 14.40 -8.59
C SER A 184 -1.37 14.06 -8.83
N PHE A 185 -1.66 12.77 -8.99
CA PHE A 185 -3.01 12.27 -9.26
C PHE A 185 -3.24 10.94 -8.56
N GLU A 186 -4.49 10.69 -8.22
CA GLU A 186 -5.00 9.36 -7.88
C GLU A 186 -5.87 8.82 -9.02
N LEU A 187 -5.84 7.50 -9.20
CA LEU A 187 -6.73 6.79 -10.11
C LEU A 187 -7.66 5.88 -9.33
N GLU A 188 -8.97 6.15 -9.42
CA GLU A 188 -10.04 5.38 -8.81
C GLU A 188 -10.82 4.60 -9.87
N ILE A 189 -11.34 3.42 -9.51
CA ILE A 189 -12.30 2.67 -10.33
C ILE A 189 -13.65 2.52 -9.64
N GLN A 190 -14.72 2.41 -10.41
CA GLN A 190 -16.04 2.10 -9.86
C GLN A 190 -16.11 0.62 -9.48
N TYR A 191 -16.25 0.33 -8.19
CA TYR A 191 -16.32 -1.01 -7.64
C TYR A 191 -17.43 -1.09 -6.59
N ASN A 192 -18.39 -2.01 -6.77
CA ASN A 192 -19.53 -2.22 -5.86
C ASN A 192 -20.31 -0.94 -5.50
N GLY A 193 -20.50 -0.05 -6.47
CA GLY A 193 -21.24 1.20 -6.29
C GLY A 193 -20.45 2.33 -5.60
N LYS A 194 -19.15 2.15 -5.37
CA LYS A 194 -18.25 3.15 -4.78
C LYS A 194 -17.02 3.36 -5.67
N TRP A 195 -16.39 4.52 -5.53
CA TRP A 195 -15.05 4.76 -6.09
C TRP A 195 -14.00 4.13 -5.16
N LEU A 196 -13.14 3.29 -5.73
CA LEU A 196 -12.02 2.65 -5.05
C LEU A 196 -10.72 3.19 -5.64
N GLU A 197 -9.95 3.90 -4.84
CA GLU A 197 -8.59 4.38 -5.17
C GLU A 197 -7.67 3.18 -5.38
N LEU A 198 -7.04 3.07 -6.55
CA LEU A 198 -6.12 1.97 -6.86
C LEU A 198 -4.65 2.34 -6.64
N LEU A 199 -4.28 3.56 -7.04
CA LEU A 199 -2.89 4.01 -7.09
C LEU A 199 -2.80 5.53 -6.98
N GLY A 200 -1.65 5.97 -6.47
CA GLY A 200 -1.15 7.34 -6.61
C GLY A 200 -0.07 7.40 -7.70
N CYS A 201 0.01 8.53 -8.40
CA CYS A 201 0.96 8.72 -9.49
C CYS A 201 1.21 10.19 -9.78
N GLY A 202 2.19 10.48 -10.64
CA GLY A 202 2.42 11.85 -11.09
C GLY A 202 3.72 12.01 -11.85
N MET A 203 4.00 13.25 -12.22
CA MET A 203 5.27 13.63 -12.81
C MET A 203 6.34 13.70 -11.71
N VAL A 204 7.46 13.01 -11.86
CA VAL A 204 8.53 12.96 -10.83
C VAL A 204 9.04 14.37 -10.56
N HIS A 205 9.14 14.72 -9.27
CA HIS A 205 9.57 16.05 -8.86
C HIS A 205 10.97 16.38 -9.41
N ARG A 206 11.14 17.59 -9.93
CA ARG A 206 12.38 18.05 -10.59
C ARG A 206 13.62 17.86 -9.72
N ASP A 207 13.50 18.12 -8.42
CA ASP A 207 14.62 18.02 -7.50
C ASP A 207 15.10 16.58 -7.33
N ILE A 208 14.19 15.60 -7.40
CA ILE A 208 14.55 14.17 -7.39
C ILE A 208 15.36 13.83 -8.64
N MET A 209 14.89 14.27 -9.82
CA MET A 209 15.61 14.09 -11.08
C MET A 209 17.01 14.72 -11.02
N THR A 210 17.10 15.95 -10.52
CA THR A 210 18.36 16.69 -10.36
C THR A 210 19.32 15.98 -9.39
N ASN A 211 18.82 15.53 -8.23
CA ASN A 211 19.58 14.80 -7.21
C ASN A 211 20.07 13.42 -7.69
N CYS A 212 19.47 12.88 -8.75
CA CYS A 212 19.92 11.65 -9.41
C CYS A 212 20.85 11.92 -10.61
N GLY A 213 21.21 13.17 -10.89
CA GLY A 213 22.04 13.54 -12.05
C GLY A 213 21.30 13.55 -13.38
N LEU A 214 19.96 13.61 -13.35
CA LEU A 214 19.05 13.56 -14.51
C LEU A 214 18.27 14.89 -14.66
N GLY A 215 18.89 16.02 -14.28
CA GLY A 215 18.23 17.33 -14.30
C GLY A 215 17.86 17.86 -15.69
N ASP A 216 18.37 17.23 -16.75
CA ASP A 216 18.02 17.45 -18.16
C ASP A 216 16.95 16.47 -18.68
N ARG A 217 16.27 15.77 -17.77
CA ARG A 217 15.24 14.77 -18.07
C ARG A 217 13.96 15.03 -17.29
N VAL A 218 12.88 14.48 -17.81
CA VAL A 218 11.55 14.47 -17.17
C VAL A 218 11.06 13.04 -17.05
N GLY A 219 10.11 12.78 -16.17
CA GLY A 219 9.58 11.43 -16.00
C GLY A 219 8.31 11.41 -15.19
N TRP A 220 7.64 10.27 -15.20
CA TRP A 220 6.48 9.99 -14.36
C TRP A 220 6.74 8.74 -13.52
N ALA A 221 6.01 8.64 -12.40
CA ALA A 221 6.00 7.47 -11.53
C ALA A 221 4.58 7.15 -11.06
N PHE A 222 4.35 5.90 -10.66
CA PHE A 222 3.15 5.46 -9.96
C PHE A 222 3.49 4.40 -8.91
N GLY A 223 2.62 4.26 -7.91
CA GLY A 223 2.64 3.17 -6.94
C GLY A 223 1.23 2.57 -6.79
N ILE A 224 1.10 1.27 -7.01
CA ILE A 224 -0.18 0.53 -6.94
C ILE A 224 -0.12 -0.56 -5.87
N GLY A 225 -1.16 -0.68 -5.04
CA GLY A 225 -1.27 -1.73 -4.02
C GLY A 225 -1.81 -3.05 -4.58
N LEU A 226 -1.04 -4.13 -4.46
CA LEU A 226 -1.41 -5.44 -5.03
C LEU A 226 -2.64 -6.05 -4.35
N GLU A 227 -2.74 -5.97 -3.02
CA GLU A 227 -3.87 -6.52 -2.26
C GLU A 227 -5.17 -5.83 -2.67
N ARG A 228 -5.17 -4.50 -2.76
CA ARG A 228 -6.37 -3.74 -3.13
C ARG A 228 -6.87 -4.12 -4.53
N VAL A 229 -5.94 -4.24 -5.49
CA VAL A 229 -6.25 -4.72 -6.84
C VAL A 229 -6.75 -6.17 -6.81
N ALA A 230 -6.08 -7.06 -6.09
CA ALA A 230 -6.47 -8.47 -5.99
C ALA A 230 -7.83 -8.66 -5.31
N MET A 231 -8.13 -7.90 -4.25
CA MET A 231 -9.42 -7.89 -3.58
C MET A 231 -10.54 -7.48 -4.53
N ALA A 232 -10.37 -6.38 -5.26
CA ALA A 232 -11.33 -5.93 -6.25
C ALA A 232 -11.45 -6.92 -7.43
N ARG A 233 -10.32 -7.42 -7.94
CA ARG A 233 -10.25 -8.25 -9.15
C ARG A 233 -10.67 -9.70 -8.91
N PHE A 234 -10.45 -10.25 -7.73
CA PHE A 234 -10.83 -11.62 -7.43
C PHE A 234 -12.04 -11.71 -6.49
N GLY A 235 -12.52 -10.59 -5.93
CA GLY A 235 -13.63 -10.61 -4.98
C GLY A 235 -13.22 -11.16 -3.61
N ILE A 236 -11.96 -10.96 -3.22
CA ILE A 236 -11.44 -11.38 -1.91
C ILE A 236 -11.92 -10.37 -0.86
N PRO A 237 -12.71 -10.79 0.14
CA PRO A 237 -13.40 -9.87 1.05
C PRO A 237 -12.54 -9.35 2.20
N ASP A 238 -11.38 -9.95 2.46
CA ASP A 238 -10.57 -9.68 3.64
C ASP A 238 -9.08 -9.92 3.32
N ILE A 239 -8.23 -8.94 3.63
CA ILE A 239 -6.79 -8.97 3.37
C ILE A 239 -6.07 -10.12 4.08
N ARG A 240 -6.58 -10.60 5.23
CA ARG A 240 -6.00 -11.73 5.98
C ARG A 240 -5.99 -13.02 5.16
N LEU A 241 -6.87 -13.15 4.16
CA LEU A 241 -6.91 -14.33 3.29
C LEU A 241 -5.65 -14.49 2.43
N PHE A 242 -4.89 -13.43 2.14
CA PHE A 242 -3.60 -13.59 1.45
C PHE A 242 -2.54 -14.30 2.32
N TRP A 243 -2.76 -14.34 3.64
CA TRP A 243 -1.82 -14.86 4.63
C TRP A 243 -2.23 -16.23 5.20
N THR A 244 -3.44 -16.72 4.88
CA THR A 244 -3.88 -18.03 5.37
C THR A 244 -3.09 -19.18 4.75
N ASP A 245 -2.90 -20.26 5.50
CA ASP A 245 -2.39 -21.55 5.00
C ASP A 245 -3.55 -22.50 4.61
N ASP A 246 -4.81 -22.03 4.64
CA ASP A 246 -5.97 -22.85 4.30
C ASP A 246 -6.03 -23.22 2.81
N GLU A 247 -5.95 -24.52 2.51
CA GLU A 247 -5.99 -25.02 1.14
C GLU A 247 -7.27 -24.66 0.38
N ARG A 248 -8.40 -24.36 1.07
CA ARG A 248 -9.65 -23.93 0.44
C ARG A 248 -9.51 -22.57 -0.24
N PHE A 249 -8.61 -21.72 0.23
CA PHE A 249 -8.24 -20.48 -0.44
C PHE A 249 -7.32 -20.77 -1.63
N HIS A 250 -6.18 -21.43 -1.38
CA HIS A 250 -5.13 -21.62 -2.38
C HIS A 250 -5.58 -22.43 -3.60
N LYS A 251 -6.44 -23.45 -3.43
CA LYS A 251 -6.93 -24.29 -4.55
C LYS A 251 -7.84 -23.56 -5.54
N GLN A 252 -8.31 -22.36 -5.21
CA GLN A 252 -9.15 -21.57 -6.12
C GLN A 252 -8.34 -20.78 -7.15
N PHE A 253 -7.04 -20.61 -6.93
CA PHE A 253 -6.18 -19.81 -7.81
C PHE A 253 -5.22 -20.70 -8.59
N ASP A 254 -5.25 -20.57 -9.91
CA ASP A 254 -4.37 -21.29 -10.84
C ASP A 254 -3.38 -20.36 -11.57
N GLY A 255 -3.40 -19.06 -11.25
CA GLY A 255 -2.64 -18.02 -11.95
C GLY A 255 -3.44 -17.28 -13.02
N SER A 256 -4.71 -17.61 -13.23
CA SER A 256 -5.59 -16.92 -14.18
C SER A 256 -6.15 -15.63 -13.60
N MET A 257 -6.13 -14.57 -14.41
CA MET A 257 -6.80 -13.31 -14.11
C MET A 257 -8.32 -13.49 -14.02
N ASP A 258 -8.92 -14.48 -14.70
CA ASP A 258 -10.37 -14.69 -14.73
C ASP A 258 -10.97 -15.32 -13.47
N THR A 259 -10.12 -15.74 -12.53
CA THR A 259 -10.53 -16.32 -11.27
C THR A 259 -11.46 -15.37 -10.49
N ARG A 260 -12.48 -15.93 -9.83
CA ARG A 260 -13.26 -15.24 -8.80
C ARG A 260 -13.26 -16.11 -7.55
N PHE A 261 -12.87 -15.53 -6.44
CA PHE A 261 -12.85 -16.18 -5.15
C PHE A 261 -14.27 -16.41 -4.65
N GLU A 262 -14.57 -17.65 -4.32
CA GLU A 262 -15.77 -18.04 -3.61
C GLU A 262 -15.45 -18.17 -2.12
N SER A 263 -16.08 -17.30 -1.31
CA SER A 263 -15.93 -17.36 0.14
C SER A 263 -16.45 -18.70 0.67
N TYR A 264 -15.64 -19.36 1.48
CA TYR A 264 -16.09 -20.49 2.29
C TYR A 264 -16.83 -19.99 3.54
N SER A 265 -17.44 -20.92 4.30
CA SER A 265 -18.38 -20.62 5.39
C SER A 265 -17.88 -19.52 6.33
N LYS A 266 -18.68 -18.44 6.47
CA LYS A 266 -18.40 -17.38 7.42
C LYS A 266 -18.70 -17.86 8.84
N TYR A 267 -17.72 -17.77 9.73
CA TYR A 267 -17.86 -18.12 11.14
C TYR A 267 -18.43 -16.93 11.94
N PRO A 268 -19.24 -17.16 12.98
CA PRO A 268 -19.80 -16.07 13.77
C PRO A 268 -18.69 -15.27 14.49
N PRO A 269 -18.78 -13.94 14.56
CA PRO A 269 -17.84 -13.13 15.34
C PRO A 269 -18.08 -13.31 16.84
N CYS A 270 -17.03 -13.09 17.63
CA CYS A 270 -17.14 -12.87 19.07
C CYS A 270 -16.55 -11.49 19.40
N ASN A 271 -17.38 -10.57 19.87
CA ASN A 271 -16.95 -9.21 20.19
C ASN A 271 -16.59 -9.10 21.67
N LYS A 272 -15.48 -8.43 21.96
CA LYS A 272 -15.07 -8.06 23.32
C LYS A 272 -14.66 -6.61 23.37
N ASP A 273 -15.14 -5.91 24.38
CA ASP A 273 -14.80 -4.51 24.59
C ASP A 273 -13.65 -4.41 25.62
N VAL A 274 -12.74 -3.46 25.41
CA VAL A 274 -11.67 -3.12 26.35
C VAL A 274 -11.63 -1.61 26.54
N ALA A 275 -11.87 -1.17 27.77
CA ALA A 275 -11.79 0.22 28.17
C ALA A 275 -10.59 0.44 29.09
N PHE A 276 -9.94 1.57 28.94
CA PHE A 276 -8.85 1.98 29.82
C PHE A 276 -8.72 3.50 29.88
N TRP A 277 -7.98 3.98 30.88
CA TRP A 277 -7.52 5.35 30.93
C TRP A 277 -6.30 5.52 30.03
N THR A 278 -6.39 6.44 29.08
CA THR A 278 -5.37 6.70 28.05
C THR A 278 -4.22 7.52 28.65
N PRO A 279 -2.99 6.99 28.69
CA PRO A 279 -1.81 7.76 29.06
C PRO A 279 -1.54 8.89 28.04
N PRO A 280 -0.96 10.03 28.46
CA PRO A 280 -0.53 11.06 27.52
C PRO A 280 0.47 10.52 26.51
N GLY A 281 0.26 10.82 25.23
CA GLY A 281 1.17 10.43 24.14
C GLY A 281 0.96 9.02 23.59
N LEU A 282 0.00 8.25 24.10
CA LEU A 282 -0.36 6.96 23.53
C LEU A 282 -1.02 7.15 22.16
N HIS A 283 -0.50 6.49 21.11
CA HIS A 283 -1.11 6.50 19.78
C HIS A 283 -2.03 5.29 19.60
N ALA A 284 -3.07 5.42 18.76
CA ALA A 284 -4.00 4.32 18.48
C ALA A 284 -3.28 3.09 17.89
N ASN A 285 -2.30 3.32 17.03
CA ASN A 285 -1.47 2.24 16.44
C ASN A 285 -0.66 1.46 17.47
N ASP A 286 -0.36 2.01 18.65
CA ASP A 286 0.26 1.24 19.73
C ASP A 286 -0.72 0.22 20.33
N VAL A 287 -2.00 0.59 20.43
CA VAL A 287 -3.08 -0.29 20.85
C VAL A 287 -3.30 -1.39 19.80
N TYR A 288 -3.39 -1.00 18.51
CA TYR A 288 -3.57 -1.94 17.41
C TYR A 288 -2.44 -2.96 17.34
N GLU A 289 -1.18 -2.50 17.37
CA GLU A 289 -0.03 -3.40 17.34
C GLU A 289 0.01 -4.34 18.55
N THR A 290 -0.28 -3.84 19.76
CA THR A 290 -0.32 -4.69 20.95
C THR A 290 -1.39 -5.78 20.85
N ILE A 291 -2.57 -5.44 20.31
CA ILE A 291 -3.64 -6.42 20.06
C ILE A 291 -3.20 -7.44 19.00
N ARG A 292 -2.61 -6.96 17.90
CA ARG A 292 -2.15 -7.79 16.78
C ARG A 292 -1.05 -8.76 17.19
N GLU A 293 -0.04 -8.31 17.94
CA GLU A 293 1.02 -9.15 18.49
C GLU A 293 0.47 -10.26 19.40
N THR A 294 -0.63 -9.98 20.10
CA THR A 294 -1.19 -10.91 21.10
C THR A 294 -2.14 -11.92 20.46
N ALA A 295 -3.03 -11.49 19.57
CA ALA A 295 -4.13 -12.31 19.06
C ALA A 295 -4.05 -12.62 17.54
N GLY A 296 -3.11 -11.99 16.81
CA GLY A 296 -2.84 -12.28 15.39
C GLY A 296 -4.07 -12.20 14.50
N ASP A 297 -4.13 -13.09 13.50
CA ASP A 297 -5.20 -13.13 12.48
C ASP A 297 -6.59 -13.54 13.01
N LEU A 298 -6.70 -13.88 14.30
CA LEU A 298 -7.99 -14.11 14.93
C LEU A 298 -8.77 -12.81 15.16
N VAL A 299 -8.09 -11.66 15.14
CA VAL A 299 -8.72 -10.35 15.20
C VAL A 299 -9.10 -9.91 13.80
N GLU A 300 -10.40 -9.72 13.58
CA GLU A 300 -10.96 -9.21 12.33
C GLU A 300 -10.96 -7.69 12.29
N SER A 301 -11.31 -7.05 13.40
CA SER A 301 -11.29 -5.60 13.48
C SER A 301 -11.08 -5.11 14.91
N VAL A 302 -10.56 -3.88 15.02
CA VAL A 302 -10.51 -3.11 16.27
C VAL A 302 -11.07 -1.72 16.03
N GLU A 303 -12.18 -1.40 16.68
CA GLU A 303 -12.88 -0.13 16.49
C GLU A 303 -12.89 0.68 17.78
N LEU A 304 -12.55 1.97 17.72
CA LEU A 304 -12.78 2.90 18.83
C LEU A 304 -14.27 3.24 18.92
N ILE A 305 -14.93 2.77 19.97
CA ILE A 305 -16.40 2.86 20.10
C ILE A 305 -16.88 3.91 21.11
N ASP A 306 -16.00 4.36 22.01
CA ASP A 306 -16.31 5.38 23.01
C ASP A 306 -15.05 6.13 23.45
N GLU A 307 -15.20 7.44 23.64
CA GLU A 307 -14.17 8.33 24.18
C GLU A 307 -14.78 9.28 25.21
N PHE A 308 -14.14 9.37 26.37
CA PHE A 308 -14.65 10.16 27.48
C PHE A 308 -13.54 10.82 28.30
N THR A 309 -13.71 12.11 28.59
CA THR A 309 -12.88 12.84 29.55
C THR A 309 -13.59 12.96 30.89
N HIS A 310 -12.99 12.44 31.96
CA HIS A 310 -13.59 12.51 33.29
C HIS A 310 -13.56 13.94 33.86
N PRO A 311 -14.71 14.53 34.21
CA PRO A 311 -14.84 15.97 34.46
C PRO A 311 -14.07 16.47 35.68
N LYS A 312 -13.79 15.60 36.66
CA LYS A 312 -13.09 16.00 37.91
C LYS A 312 -11.59 15.75 37.87
N THR A 313 -11.16 14.71 37.15
CA THR A 313 -9.75 14.29 37.13
C THR A 313 -9.06 14.70 35.84
N GLY A 314 -9.81 15.12 34.81
CA GLY A 314 -9.29 15.41 33.48
C GLY A 314 -8.76 14.19 32.73
N ARG A 315 -8.89 12.98 33.30
CA ARG A 315 -8.37 11.75 32.69
C ARG A 315 -9.17 11.42 31.44
N HIS A 316 -8.47 11.12 30.35
CA HIS A 316 -9.04 10.61 29.11
C HIS A 316 -9.20 9.10 29.18
N SER A 317 -10.31 8.58 28.66
CA SER A 317 -10.60 7.15 28.60
C SER A 317 -11.10 6.80 27.21
N THR A 318 -10.56 5.73 26.66
CA THR A 318 -10.95 5.15 25.37
C THR A 318 -11.53 3.75 25.60
N CYS A 319 -12.49 3.37 24.77
CA CYS A 319 -13.03 2.01 24.70
C CYS A 319 -12.93 1.48 23.28
N TYR A 320 -12.25 0.36 23.11
CA TYR A 320 -12.13 -0.33 21.84
C TYR A 320 -12.98 -1.59 21.84
N ARG A 321 -13.65 -1.87 20.72
CA ARG A 321 -14.27 -3.15 20.41
C ARG A 321 -13.33 -3.97 19.57
N VAL A 322 -12.96 -5.14 20.07
CA VAL A 322 -12.18 -6.15 19.36
C VAL A 322 -13.13 -7.22 18.82
N CYS A 323 -13.20 -7.34 17.49
CA CYS A 323 -13.96 -8.38 16.82
C CYS A 323 -13.05 -9.60 16.59
N TYR A 324 -13.33 -10.71 17.26
CA TYR A 324 -12.63 -11.97 17.02
C TYR A 324 -13.40 -12.81 16.01
N ARG A 325 -12.76 -13.10 14.87
CA ARG A 325 -13.27 -14.04 13.87
C ARG A 325 -12.11 -14.62 13.08
N SER A 326 -11.94 -15.93 13.19
CA SER A 326 -11.04 -16.69 12.31
C SER A 326 -11.69 -16.83 10.93
N MET A 327 -10.87 -16.74 9.88
CA MET A 327 -11.30 -17.04 8.52
C MET A 327 -11.56 -18.53 8.32
N ASP A 328 -10.92 -19.40 9.10
CA ASP A 328 -10.80 -20.82 8.77
C ASP A 328 -11.61 -21.75 9.70
N ARG A 329 -12.02 -21.29 10.88
CA ARG A 329 -12.84 -22.08 11.82
C ARG A 329 -13.70 -21.23 12.76
N SER A 330 -14.66 -21.88 13.41
CA SER A 330 -15.37 -21.27 14.55
C SER A 330 -14.44 -21.08 15.73
N LEU A 331 -14.58 -19.93 16.40
CA LEU A 331 -13.94 -19.64 17.68
C LEU A 331 -14.92 -19.94 18.82
N THR A 332 -14.42 -20.53 19.90
CA THR A 332 -15.23 -20.76 21.11
C THR A 332 -15.17 -19.55 22.02
N ASN A 333 -16.23 -19.29 22.80
CA ASN A 333 -16.20 -18.18 23.77
C ASN A 333 -15.06 -18.32 24.77
N ALA A 334 -14.78 -19.53 25.26
CA ALA A 334 -13.69 -19.77 26.22
C ALA A 334 -12.30 -19.44 25.65
N GLU A 335 -12.07 -19.75 24.37
CA GLU A 335 -10.84 -19.39 23.66
C GLU A 335 -10.70 -17.88 23.51
N VAL A 336 -11.78 -17.21 23.10
CA VAL A 336 -11.79 -15.74 22.93
C VAL A 336 -11.65 -15.02 24.27
N ASP A 337 -12.26 -15.53 25.34
CA ASP A 337 -12.14 -14.97 26.68
C ASP A 337 -10.68 -15.02 27.16
N LEU A 338 -9.99 -16.15 26.97
CA LEU A 338 -8.57 -16.28 27.31
C LEU A 338 -7.69 -15.31 26.51
N LEU A 339 -7.93 -15.21 25.20
CA LEU A 339 -7.19 -14.26 24.35
C LEU A 339 -7.46 -12.81 24.76
N GLN A 340 -8.70 -12.48 25.09
CA GLN A 340 -9.07 -11.13 25.55
C GLN A 340 -8.40 -10.78 26.88
N GLU A 341 -8.27 -11.74 27.81
CA GLU A 341 -7.51 -11.55 29.04
C GLU A 341 -6.03 -11.27 28.75
N GLN A 342 -5.41 -12.04 27.84
CA GLN A 342 -4.04 -11.80 27.40
C GLN A 342 -3.86 -10.43 26.75
N VAL A 343 -4.80 -10.00 25.91
CA VAL A 343 -4.81 -8.66 25.30
C VAL A 343 -4.87 -7.59 26.38
N ARG A 344 -5.78 -7.71 27.35
CA ARG A 344 -5.91 -6.77 28.47
C ARG A 344 -4.62 -6.67 29.29
N ASP A 345 -4.02 -7.81 29.61
CA ASP A 345 -2.76 -7.87 30.36
C ASP A 345 -1.61 -7.23 29.56
N ARG A 346 -1.52 -7.51 28.25
CA ARG A 346 -0.48 -6.93 27.38
C ARG A 346 -0.65 -5.43 27.22
N LEU A 347 -1.86 -4.92 27.04
CA LEU A 347 -2.14 -3.48 27.01
C LEU A 347 -1.70 -2.82 28.32
N SER A 348 -2.06 -3.38 29.48
CA SER A 348 -1.70 -2.79 30.77
C SER A 348 -0.20 -2.81 31.03
N ASN A 349 0.46 -3.95 30.76
CA ASN A 349 1.88 -4.13 31.05
C ASN A 349 2.81 -3.41 30.06
N SER A 350 2.44 -3.36 28.78
CA SER A 350 3.32 -2.84 27.72
C SER A 350 3.09 -1.36 27.45
N LEU A 351 1.83 -0.91 27.51
CA LEU A 351 1.46 0.48 27.22
C LEU A 351 1.19 1.30 28.49
N GLY A 352 1.26 0.68 29.68
CA GLY A 352 1.04 1.34 30.95
C GLY A 352 -0.39 1.86 31.15
N VAL A 353 -1.37 1.28 30.43
CA VAL A 353 -2.78 1.70 30.56
C VAL A 353 -3.39 1.15 31.84
N GLU A 354 -4.29 1.93 32.45
CA GLU A 354 -5.10 1.49 33.59
C GLU A 354 -6.46 1.04 33.08
N LEU A 355 -6.71 -0.28 33.10
CA LEU A 355 -7.95 -0.90 32.65
C LEU A 355 -9.17 -0.41 33.45
N ARG A 356 -10.32 -0.25 32.79
CA ARG A 356 -11.59 0.21 33.37
C ARG A 356 -12.68 -0.85 33.26
#